data_AF-A0A3N6NWX2-F1
#
_entry.id   AF-A0A3N6NWX2-F1
#
_cell.length_a   1.000
_cell.length_b   1.000
_cell.length_c   1.000
_cell.angle_alpha   90.00
_cell.angle_beta   90.00
_cell.angle_gamma   90.00
#
_symmetry.space_group_name_H-M   'P 1'
#
loop_
_entity.id
_entity.type
_entity.pdbx_description
1 polymer ?
#
loop_
_entity_poly.entity_id
_entity_poly.type
_entity_poly.pdbx_seq_one_letter_code
_entity_poly.pdbx_strand_id
1 'polypeptide(L)' 'MSLLISDQIVQASGLSEDEVLVEIVIMLFQQEKISLGKTSELLGIHRMQFQKLISDRGICVHYDVAEFQEDLKTLQTEGW' A
#
# COMPACT_ATOMS: atom_id res chain seq x y z
N MET A 1 10.95 5.34 -14.89
CA MET A 1 9.81 5.40 -15.83
C MET A 1 8.62 5.93 -15.04
N SER A 2 7.89 6.93 -15.54
CA SER A 2 6.73 7.52 -14.85
C SER A 2 5.43 7.06 -15.52
N LEU A 3 4.39 6.85 -14.71
CA LEU A 3 3.01 6.68 -15.17
C LEU A 3 2.32 8.05 -15.09
N LEU A 4 1.71 8.50 -16.18
CA LEU A 4 0.94 9.74 -16.22
C LEU A 4 -0.55 9.40 -16.12
N ILE A 5 -1.23 10.02 -15.16
CA ILE A 5 -2.68 9.94 -15.01
C ILE A 5 -3.28 11.20 -15.66
N SER A 6 -4.33 11.03 -16.46
CA SER A 6 -5.00 12.16 -17.10
C SER A 6 -5.82 12.96 -16.08
N ASP A 7 -5.77 14.29 -16.15
CA ASP A 7 -6.60 15.20 -15.35
C ASP A 7 -8.09 14.88 -15.45
N GLN A 8 -8.55 14.32 -16.58
CA GLN A 8 -9.95 13.90 -16.74
C GLN A 8 -10.34 12.81 -15.75
N ILE A 9 -9.41 11.91 -15.40
CA ILE A 9 -9.64 10.84 -14.42
C ILE A 9 -9.74 11.44 -13.01
N VAL A 10 -8.84 12.38 -12.68
CA VAL A 10 -8.84 13.08 -11.39
C VAL A 10 -10.11 13.92 -11.22
N GLN A 11 -10.52 14.64 -12.26
CA GLN A 11 -11.76 15.42 -12.25
C GLN A 11 -13.01 14.52 -12.16
N ALA A 12 -13.02 13.38 -12.87
CA ALA A 12 -14.15 12.46 -12.86
C ALA A 12 -14.32 11.73 -11.51
N SER A 13 -13.23 11.49 -10.77
CA SER A 13 -13.30 10.87 -9.44
C SER A 13 -13.76 11.84 -8.35
N GLY A 14 -13.63 13.16 -8.57
CA GLY A 14 -13.90 14.18 -7.56
C GLY A 14 -12.85 14.22 -6.44
N LEU A 15 -11.72 13.55 -6.64
CA LEU A 15 -10.60 13.46 -5.70
C LEU A 15 -9.46 14.39 -6.15
N SER A 16 -8.61 14.78 -5.20
CA SER A 16 -7.31 15.38 -5.50
C SER A 16 -6.32 14.36 -6.07
N GLU A 17 -5.23 14.83 -6.67
CA GLU A 17 -4.17 13.96 -7.20
C GLU A 17 -3.59 13.02 -6.13
N ASP A 18 -3.35 13.55 -4.92
CA ASP A 18 -2.84 12.78 -3.79
C ASP A 18 -3.85 11.70 -3.33
N GLU A 19 -5.14 12.03 -3.31
CA GLU A 19 -6.19 11.07 -2.98
C GLU A 19 -6.29 9.98 -4.04
N VAL A 20 -6.19 10.32 -5.34
CA VAL A 20 -6.16 9.31 -6.41
C VAL A 20 -4.95 8.39 -6.26
N LEU A 21 -3.78 8.92 -5.92
CA LEU A 21 -2.60 8.10 -5.63
C LEU A 21 -2.85 7.14 -4.46
N VAL A 22 -3.43 7.65 -3.37
CA VAL A 22 -3.80 6.83 -2.20
C VAL A 22 -4.76 5.71 -2.59
N GLU A 23 -5.80 5.99 -3.40
CA GLU A 23 -6.73 4.96 -3.86
C GLU A 23 -6.04 3.89 -4.73
N ILE A 24 -5.14 4.29 -5.62
CA ILE A 24 -4.38 3.34 -6.46
C ILE A 24 -3.51 2.43 -5.60
N VAL A 25 -2.81 3.00 -4.62
CA VAL A 25 -1.93 2.23 -3.74
C VAL A 25 -2.74 1.28 -2.86
N ILE A 26 -3.88 1.72 -2.32
CA ILE A 26 -4.80 0.85 -1.57
C ILE A 26 -5.32 -0.28 -2.46
N MET A 27 -5.71 0.01 -3.71
CA MET A 27 -6.17 -1.00 -4.66
C MET A 27 -5.09 -2.07 -4.89
N LEU A 28 -3.84 -1.65 -5.09
CA LEU A 28 -2.71 -2.58 -5.28
C LEU A 28 -2.42 -3.40 -4.02
N PHE A 29 -2.56 -2.80 -2.83
CA PHE A 29 -2.43 -3.51 -1.55
C PHE A 29 -3.53 -4.56 -1.37
N GLN A 30 -4.80 -4.21 -1.63
CA GLN A 30 -5.92 -5.15 -1.56
C GLN A 30 -5.81 -6.30 -2.56
N GLN A 31 -5.13 -6.09 -3.69
CA GLN A 31 -4.86 -7.13 -4.70
C GLN A 31 -3.59 -7.94 -4.41
N GLU A 32 -2.99 -7.79 -3.22
CA GLU A 32 -1.76 -8.47 -2.80
C GLU A 32 -0.59 -8.25 -3.78
N LYS A 33 -0.58 -7.10 -4.48
CA LYS A 33 0.48 -6.75 -5.45
C LYS A 33 1.65 -6.02 -4.81
N ILE A 34 1.41 -5.37 -3.68
CA ILE A 34 2.42 -4.63 -2.91
C ILE A 34 2.23 -4.88 -1.42
N SER A 35 3.35 -4.95 -0.71
CA SER A 35 3.38 -5.17 0.73
C SER A 35 2.92 -3.95 1.52
N LEU A 36 2.62 -4.14 2.81
CA LEU A 36 2.38 -3.05 3.75
C LEU A 36 3.58 -2.08 3.80
N GLY A 37 4.79 -2.65 3.81
CA GLY A 37 6.04 -1.90 3.80
C GLY A 37 6.18 -1.06 2.53
N LYS A 38 5.92 -1.66 1.36
CA LYS A 38 6.04 -0.97 0.08
C LYS A 38 5.00 0.13 -0.09
N THR A 39 3.79 -0.10 0.38
CA THR A 39 2.71 0.88 0.39
C THR A 39 3.09 2.13 1.19
N SER A 40 3.65 1.93 2.38
CA SER A 40 4.08 3.03 3.26
C SER A 40 5.20 3.85 2.61
N GLU A 41 6.14 3.18 1.95
CA GLU A 41 7.20 3.83 1.16
C GLU A 41 6.63 4.65 -0.01
N LEU A 42 5.69 4.10 -0.78
CA LEU A 42 5.09 4.76 -1.95
C LEU A 42 4.28 6.00 -1.57
N LEU A 43 3.58 5.95 -0.44
CA LEU A 43 2.77 7.08 0.07
C LEU A 43 3.59 8.06 0.91
N GLY A 44 4.84 7.75 1.23
CA GLY A 44 5.68 8.60 2.08
C GLY A 44 5.15 8.75 3.52
N ILE A 45 4.34 7.80 3.99
CA ILE A 45 3.74 7.81 5.33
C ILE A 45 4.27 6.68 6.20
N HIS A 46 4.15 6.82 7.51
CA HIS A 46 4.57 5.78 8.44
C HIS A 46 3.63 4.55 8.35
N ARG A 47 4.17 3.34 8.55
CA ARG A 47 3.39 2.09 8.49
C ARG A 47 2.14 2.11 9.36
N MET A 48 2.25 2.67 10.56
CA MET A 48 1.10 2.85 11.48
C MET A 48 0.04 3.80 10.94
N GLN A 49 0.43 4.85 10.21
CA GLN A 49 -0.51 5.78 9.58
C GLN A 49 -1.26 5.09 8.45
N PHE A 50 -0.56 4.29 7.63
CA PHE A 50 -1.22 3.51 6.60
C PHE A 50 -2.17 2.46 7.19
N GLN A 51 -1.74 1.72 8.23
CA GLN A 51 -2.60 0.77 8.95
C GLN A 51 -3.87 1.43 9.49
N LYS A 52 -3.74 2.63 10.08
CA LYS A 52 -4.90 3.40 10.53
C LYS A 52 -5.82 3.76 9.36
N LEU A 53 -5.26 4.25 8.26
CA LEU A 53 -6.01 4.64 7.06
C LEU A 53 -6.83 3.47 6.47
N ILE A 54 -6.25 2.27 6.40
CA ILE A 54 -6.97 1.09 5.92
C ILE A 54 -7.96 0.55 6.95
N SER A 55 -7.64 0.64 8.24
CA SER A 55 -8.57 0.26 9.33
C SER A 55 -9.81 1.15 9.37
N ASP A 56 -9.65 2.46 9.18
CA ASP A 56 -10.77 3.42 9.14
C ASP A 56 -11.71 3.13 7.95
N ARG A 57 -11.21 2.46 6.91
CA ARG A 57 -11.93 2.02 5.72
C ARG A 57 -12.44 0.57 5.81
N GLY A 58 -12.25 -0.10 6.95
CA GLY A 58 -12.66 -1.50 7.16
C GLY A 58 -11.86 -2.52 6.35
N ILE A 59 -10.71 -2.13 5.79
CA ILE A 59 -9.83 -3.01 5.04
C ILE A 59 -8.97 -3.76 6.05
N CYS A 60 -9.07 -5.08 6.05
CA CYS A 60 -8.29 -5.90 6.97
C CYS A 60 -6.80 -5.79 6.61
N VAL A 61 -5.97 -5.60 7.63
CA VAL A 61 -4.51 -5.75 7.51
C VAL A 61 -4.26 -7.23 7.33
N HIS A 62 -4.47 -7.77 6.13
CA HIS A 62 -4.10 -9.14 5.83
C HIS A 62 -2.57 -9.21 5.93
N TYR A 63 -2.07 -9.56 7.12
CA TYR A 63 -0.69 -10.04 7.31
C TYR A 63 -0.67 -11.40 6.64
N ASP A 64 -0.45 -11.39 5.33
CA ASP A 64 -0.57 -12.60 4.54
C ASP A 64 0.61 -13.55 4.85
N VAL A 65 0.34 -14.84 4.79
CA VAL A 65 1.30 -15.89 5.14
C VAL A 65 2.58 -15.76 4.31
N ALA A 66 2.46 -15.23 3.09
CA ALA A 66 3.60 -14.94 2.21
C ALA A 66 4.55 -13.88 2.78
N GLU A 67 4.03 -12.76 3.33
CA GLU A 67 4.87 -11.73 3.97
C GLU A 67 5.53 -12.27 5.24
N PHE A 68 4.80 -13.06 6.04
CA PHE A 68 5.38 -13.75 7.20
C PHE A 68 6.51 -14.71 6.78
N GLN A 69 6.34 -15.43 5.67
CA GLN A 69 7.35 -16.35 5.14
C GLN A 69 8.58 -15.61 4.60
N GLU A 70 8.40 -14.44 4.01
CA GLU A 70 9.49 -13.61 3.52
C GLU A 70 10.27 -12.95 4.66
N ASP A 71 9.58 -12.49 5.71
CA ASP A 71 10.20 -12.04 6.96
C ASP A 71 10.95 -13.18 7.67
N LEU A 72 10.36 -14.39 7.76
CA LEU A 72 11.04 -15.56 8.29
C LEU A 72 12.29 -15.94 7.50
N LYS A 73 12.24 -15.84 6.16
CA LYS A 73 13.42 -16.04 5.32
C LYS A 73 14.50 -15.01 5.62
N THR A 74 14.10 -13.75 5.75
CA THR A 74 15.02 -12.66 6.11
C THR A 74 15.70 -12.94 7.46
N LEU A 75 14.94 -13.34 8.47
CA LEU A 75 15.46 -13.69 9.80
C LEU A 75 16.39 -14.91 9.79
N GLN A 76 16.05 -15.96 9.04
CA GLN A 76 16.90 -17.15 8.88
C GLN A 76 18.21 -16.84 8.15
N THR A 77 18.19 -15.90 7.20
CA THR A 77 19.36 -15.51 6.42
C THR A 77 20.31 -14.63 7.25
N GLU A 78 19.75 -13.80 8.14
CA GLU A 78 20.49 -12.94 9.06
C GLU A 78 20.97 -13.67 10.34
N GLY A 79 20.68 -14.97 10.49
CA GLY A 79 21.26 -15.81 11.55
C GLY A 79 20.65 -15.64 12.95
N TRP A 80 19.35 -15.34 13.02
CA TRP A 80 18.56 -15.36 14.26
C TRP A 80 18.06 -16.77 14.61
#